data_AF-A0AAU2X198-F1
#
_entry.id   AF-A0AAU2X198-F1
#
_cell.length_a   1.000
_cell.length_b   1.000
_cell.length_c   1.000
_cell.angle_alpha   90.00
_cell.angle_beta   90.00
_cell.angle_gamma   90.00
#
_symmetry.space_group_name_H-M   'P 1'
#
loop_
_entity.id
_entity.type
_entity.pdbx_description
1 polymer ?
#
loop_
_entity_poly.entity_id
_entity_poly.type
_entity_poly.pdbx_seq_one_letter_code
_entity_poly.pdbx_strand_id
1 'polypeptide(L)'
;MNMKRLATVLATVGGLFVLYIGISYLLAPQTTAEGFGLPTWPQDEGKGFLFVKGIRDIGFGLVIFALLLAGQRRALGLTMAATAFVPAGDMVLVLSEGGSAATAYGVHGLTALAVAVTGALLLRERPEASASTQIEHTPAAPQHRVMAG
;
A
#
# COMPACT_ATOMS: atom_id res chain seq x y z
N MET A 1 -12.76 -2.35 -17.20
CA MET A 1 -11.75 -1.43 -16.64
C MET A 1 -10.38 -2.07 -16.83
N ASN A 2 -9.35 -1.34 -17.29
CA ASN A 2 -8.01 -1.94 -17.46
C ASN A 2 -7.30 -2.12 -16.10
N MET A 3 -6.32 -3.03 -16.03
CA MET A 3 -5.63 -3.41 -14.79
C MET A 3 -5.00 -2.21 -14.07
N LYS A 4 -4.35 -1.33 -14.83
CA LYS A 4 -3.67 -0.13 -14.32
C LYS A 4 -4.65 0.86 -13.66
N ARG A 5 -5.81 1.09 -14.27
CA ARG A 5 -6.87 1.93 -13.68
C ARG A 5 -7.43 1.28 -12.42
N LEU A 6 -7.69 -0.03 -12.44
CA LEU A 6 -8.15 -0.75 -11.25
C LEU A 6 -7.16 -0.60 -10.09
N ALA A 7 -5.87 -0.88 -10.32
CA ALA A 7 -4.83 -0.76 -9.32
C ALA A 7 -4.69 0.68 -8.76
N THR A 8 -4.79 1.69 -9.63
CA THR A 8 -4.79 3.10 -9.21
C THR A 8 -6.02 3.45 -8.35
N VAL A 9 -7.21 3.01 -8.74
CA VAL A 9 -8.44 3.24 -7.96
C VAL A 9 -8.33 2.57 -6.60
N LEU A 10 -7.90 1.30 -6.55
CA LEU A 10 -7.73 0.57 -5.30
C LEU A 10 -6.68 1.23 -4.39
N ALA A 11 -5.54 1.66 -4.92
CA ALA A 11 -4.52 2.36 -4.13
C ALA A 11 -5.02 3.72 -3.62
N THR A 12 -5.80 4.45 -4.44
CA THR A 12 -6.40 5.73 -4.04
C THR A 12 -7.41 5.52 -2.91
N VAL A 13 -8.33 4.57 -3.08
CA VAL A 13 -9.35 4.26 -2.07
C VAL A 13 -8.69 3.75 -0.78
N GLY A 14 -7.70 2.87 -0.89
CA GLY A 14 -6.93 2.39 0.26
C GLY A 14 -6.20 3.52 0.99
N GLY A 15 -5.53 4.41 0.27
CA GLY A 15 -4.89 5.59 0.86
C GLY A 15 -5.88 6.52 1.56
N LEU A 16 -7.03 6.80 0.93
CA LEU A 16 -8.10 7.62 1.55
C LEU A 16 -8.66 6.95 2.81
N PHE A 17 -8.87 5.63 2.77
CA PHE A 17 -9.38 4.88 3.91
C PHE A 17 -8.41 4.95 5.09
N VAL A 18 -7.11 4.75 4.86
CA VAL A 18 -6.08 4.85 5.90
C VAL A 18 -6.00 6.26 6.48
N LEU A 19 -6.06 7.31 5.64
CA LEU A 19 -6.13 8.70 6.12
C LEU A 19 -7.37 8.94 6.96
N TYR A 20 -8.54 8.43 6.53
CA TYR A 20 -9.79 8.55 7.27
C TYR A 20 -9.66 7.94 8.66
N ILE A 21 -9.17 6.69 8.78
CA ILE A 21 -8.95 6.05 10.09
C ILE A 21 -8.01 6.89 10.96
N GLY A 22 -6.89 7.34 10.40
CA GLY A 22 -5.94 8.14 11.13
C GLY A 22 -6.53 9.46 11.66
N ILE A 23 -7.30 10.17 10.83
CA ILE A 23 -8.02 11.39 11.21
C ILE A 23 -9.09 11.08 12.27
N SER A 24 -9.84 9.98 12.15
CA SER A 24 -10.83 9.56 13.15
C SER A 24 -10.19 9.36 14.52
N TYR A 25 -8.99 8.78 14.60
CA TYR A 25 -8.24 8.66 15.86
C TYR A 25 -7.79 10.00 16.44
N LEU A 26 -7.64 11.05 15.63
CA LEU A 26 -7.34 12.40 16.14
C LEU A 26 -8.59 13.15 16.61
N LEU A 27 -9.72 12.95 15.93
CA LEU A 27 -10.96 13.67 16.21
C LEU A 27 -11.81 13.00 17.30
N ALA A 28 -11.86 11.67 17.30
CA ALA A 28 -12.69 10.86 18.19
C ALA A 28 -11.95 9.56 18.59
N PRO A 29 -10.80 9.66 19.30
CA PRO A 29 -9.93 8.51 19.59
C PRO A 29 -10.64 7.35 20.29
N GLN A 30 -11.46 7.64 21.32
CA GLN A 30 -12.12 6.61 22.13
C GLN A 30 -13.18 5.85 21.34
N THR A 31 -14.07 6.57 20.65
CA THR A 31 -15.10 5.97 19.78
C THR A 31 -14.46 5.20 18.62
N THR A 32 -13.34 5.69 18.08
CA THR A 32 -12.64 4.97 17.00
C THR A 32 -11.97 3.70 17.52
N ALA A 33 -11.39 3.74 18.73
CA ALA A 33 -10.74 2.59 19.35
C ALA A 33 -11.73 1.47 19.72
N GLU A 34 -12.95 1.82 20.14
CA GLU A 34 -14.03 0.86 20.39
C GLU A 34 -14.33 -0.01 19.17
N GLY A 35 -14.32 0.59 17.97
CA GLY A 35 -14.53 -0.12 16.71
C GLY A 35 -13.37 -1.01 16.26
N PHE A 36 -12.21 -0.95 16.92
CA PHE A 36 -11.01 -1.71 16.51
C PHE A 36 -11.16 -3.22 16.77
N GLY A 37 -12.01 -3.62 17.72
CA GLY A 37 -12.34 -5.01 18.03
C GLY A 37 -11.55 -5.63 19.18
N LEU A 38 -10.64 -4.88 19.82
CA LEU A 38 -9.97 -5.31 21.06
C LEU A 38 -10.93 -5.24 22.26
N PRO A 39 -10.75 -6.11 23.27
CA PRO A 39 -11.60 -6.11 24.47
C PRO A 39 -11.39 -4.88 25.36
N THR A 40 -10.18 -4.29 25.32
CA THR A 40 -9.85 -3.05 26.04
C THR A 40 -8.93 -2.18 25.18
N TRP A 41 -8.93 -0.87 25.43
CA TRP A 41 -8.05 0.09 24.80
C TRP A 41 -7.70 1.22 25.78
N PRO A 42 -6.60 1.96 25.57
CA PRO A 42 -6.13 2.97 26.51
C PRO A 42 -7.20 4.01 26.89
N GLN A 43 -7.43 4.15 28.19
CA GLN A 43 -8.31 5.15 28.82
C GLN A 43 -7.49 6.21 29.54
N ASP A 44 -8.16 7.32 29.91
CA ASP A 44 -7.63 8.37 30.78
C ASP A 44 -6.19 8.81 30.45
N GLU A 45 -5.22 8.50 31.34
CA GLU A 45 -3.81 8.86 31.19
C GLU A 45 -3.15 8.19 29.97
N GLY A 46 -3.64 7.01 29.55
CA GLY A 46 -3.13 6.27 28.40
C GLY A 46 -3.67 6.72 27.04
N LYS A 47 -4.72 7.56 27.00
CA LYS A 47 -5.42 7.92 25.75
C LYS A 47 -4.52 8.59 24.70
N GLY A 48 -3.41 9.19 25.12
CA GLY A 48 -2.38 9.76 24.23
C GLY A 48 -1.88 8.76 23.18
N PHE A 49 -1.84 7.46 23.51
CA PHE A 49 -1.38 6.43 22.59
C PHE A 49 -2.33 6.21 21.39
N LEU A 50 -3.62 6.55 21.54
CA LEU A 50 -4.58 6.50 20.43
C LEU A 50 -4.27 7.55 19.36
N PHE A 51 -3.76 8.73 19.77
CA PHE A 51 -3.27 9.74 18.83
C PHE A 51 -2.00 9.28 18.11
N VAL A 52 -1.11 8.56 18.79
CA VAL A 52 0.09 7.96 18.15
C VAL A 52 -0.32 7.00 17.03
N LYS A 53 -1.34 6.17 17.26
CA LYS A 53 -1.93 5.34 16.19
C LYS A 53 -2.46 6.20 15.05
N GLY A 54 -3.27 7.21 15.35
CA GLY A 54 -3.83 8.10 14.33
C GLY A 54 -2.78 8.78 13.45
N ILE A 55 -1.71 9.31 14.06
CA ILE A 55 -0.59 9.95 13.35
C ILE A 55 0.13 8.95 12.45
N ARG A 56 0.36 7.71 12.91
CA ARG A 56 1.00 6.66 12.10
C ARG A 56 0.16 6.30 10.88
N ASP A 57 -1.15 6.14 11.08
CA ASP A 57 -2.07 5.83 9.99
C ASP A 57 -2.09 6.98 8.96
N ILE A 58 -2.14 8.24 9.42
CA ILE A 58 -1.97 9.41 8.52
C ILE A 58 -0.66 9.32 7.74
N GLY A 59 0.45 9.01 8.42
CA GLY A 59 1.76 8.83 7.79
C GLY A 59 1.74 7.78 6.66
N PHE A 60 1.16 6.61 6.89
CA PHE A 60 1.01 5.59 5.85
C PHE A 60 0.18 6.09 4.66
N GLY A 61 -0.94 6.77 4.91
CA GLY A 61 -1.78 7.37 3.87
C GLY A 61 -1.00 8.40 3.04
N LEU A 62 -0.23 9.27 3.67
CA LEU A 62 0.61 10.27 3.00
C LEU A 62 1.69 9.61 2.12
N VAL A 63 2.35 8.55 2.60
CA VAL A 63 3.34 7.80 1.80
C VAL A 63 2.69 7.18 0.56
N ILE A 64 1.51 6.57 0.72
CA ILE A 64 0.74 5.99 -0.40
C ILE A 64 0.45 7.07 -1.44
N PHE A 65 -0.07 8.23 -1.04
CA PHE A 65 -0.37 9.32 -1.97
C PHE A 65 0.87 9.94 -2.60
N ALA A 66 1.95 10.13 -1.83
CA ALA A 66 3.21 10.64 -2.37
C ALA A 66 3.73 9.75 -3.50
N LEU A 67 3.76 8.43 -3.31
CA LEU A 67 4.20 7.49 -4.34
C LEU A 67 3.24 7.40 -5.52
N LEU A 68 1.93 7.47 -5.26
CA LEU A 68 0.91 7.46 -6.31
C LEU A 68 1.02 8.71 -7.20
N LEU A 69 1.12 9.89 -6.60
CA LEU A 69 1.23 11.18 -7.31
C LEU A 69 2.58 11.32 -8.02
N ALA A 70 3.66 10.78 -7.44
CA ALA A 70 4.97 10.71 -8.08
C ALA A 70 5.06 9.65 -9.20
N GLY A 71 4.00 8.88 -9.44
CA GLY A 71 3.98 7.83 -10.47
C GLY A 71 4.91 6.63 -10.17
N GLN A 72 5.38 6.49 -8.94
CA GLN A 72 6.34 5.46 -8.53
C GLN A 72 5.65 4.11 -8.30
N ARG A 73 5.16 3.48 -9.37
CA ARG A 73 4.22 2.34 -9.28
C ARG A 73 4.81 1.10 -8.60
N ARG A 74 6.07 0.76 -8.88
CA ARG A 74 6.74 -0.38 -8.23
C ARG A 74 6.94 -0.12 -6.74
N ALA A 75 7.41 1.07 -6.38
CA ALA A 75 7.58 1.46 -4.97
C ALA A 75 6.22 1.46 -4.26
N LEU A 76 5.17 2.03 -4.87
CA LEU A 76 3.82 1.98 -4.35
C LEU A 76 3.33 0.53 -4.16
N GLY A 77 3.59 -0.36 -5.11
CA GLY A 77 3.24 -1.78 -4.98
C GLY A 77 3.94 -2.48 -3.81
N LEU A 78 5.24 -2.21 -3.62
CA LEU A 78 6.00 -2.70 -2.46
C LEU A 78 5.48 -2.11 -1.15
N THR A 79 5.18 -0.81 -1.13
CA THR A 79 4.60 -0.12 0.02
C THR A 79 3.25 -0.74 0.38
N MET A 80 2.35 -0.93 -0.58
CA MET A 80 1.06 -1.60 -0.32
C MET A 80 1.26 -3.02 0.22
N ALA A 81 2.15 -3.82 -0.37
CA ALA A 81 2.43 -5.16 0.12
C ALA A 81 2.99 -5.17 1.55
N ALA A 82 3.89 -4.24 1.89
CA ALA A 82 4.39 -4.07 3.25
C ALA A 82 3.29 -3.56 4.21
N THR A 83 2.47 -2.60 3.78
CA THR A 83 1.37 -2.05 4.57
C THR A 83 0.32 -3.12 4.88
N ALA A 84 0.11 -4.12 4.02
CA ALA A 84 -0.79 -5.25 4.31
C ALA A 84 -0.43 -6.02 5.58
N PHE A 85 0.84 -5.97 6.01
CA PHE A 85 1.28 -6.54 7.28
C PHE A 85 0.57 -5.90 8.49
N VAL A 86 0.26 -4.60 8.43
CA VAL A 86 -0.37 -3.87 9.54
C VAL A 86 -1.76 -4.43 9.87
N PRO A 87 -2.75 -4.43 8.97
CA PRO A 87 -4.06 -5.02 9.26
C PRO A 87 -4.00 -6.54 9.43
N ALA A 88 -3.01 -7.24 8.85
CA ALA A 88 -2.80 -8.66 9.16
C ALA A 88 -2.36 -8.86 10.62
N GLY A 89 -1.46 -8.02 11.12
CA GLY A 89 -1.04 -7.98 12.52
C GLY A 89 -2.19 -7.58 13.45
N ASP A 90 -2.98 -6.57 13.08
CA ASP A 90 -4.16 -6.13 13.83
C ASP A 90 -5.20 -7.27 13.94
N MET A 91 -5.44 -8.01 12.86
CA MET A 91 -6.30 -9.20 12.88
C MET A 91 -5.79 -10.24 13.89
N VAL A 92 -4.50 -10.59 13.82
CA VAL A 92 -3.90 -11.59 14.72
C VAL A 92 -3.97 -11.11 16.17
N LEU A 93 -3.68 -9.83 16.42
CA LEU A 93 -3.73 -9.24 17.75
C LEU A 93 -5.14 -9.26 18.34
N VAL A 94 -6.16 -8.87 17.56
CA VAL A 94 -7.55 -8.93 18.02
C VAL A 94 -7.95 -10.36 18.39
N LEU A 95 -7.58 -11.34 17.59
CA LEU A 95 -7.88 -12.74 17.87
C LEU A 95 -7.11 -13.26 19.09
N SER A 96 -5.83 -12.90 19.24
CA SER A 96 -5.00 -13.37 20.36
C SER A 96 -5.44 -12.81 21.71
N GLU A 97 -5.97 -11.59 21.72
CA GLU A 97 -6.50 -10.93 22.92
C GLU A 97 -7.96 -11.30 23.21
N GLY A 98 -8.56 -12.25 22.47
CA GLY A 98 -9.95 -12.67 22.67
C GLY A 98 -10.99 -11.62 22.28
N GLY A 99 -10.63 -10.72 21.36
CA GLY A 99 -11.51 -9.70 20.80
C GLY A 99 -12.53 -10.24 19.79
N SER A 100 -13.22 -9.32 19.12
CA SER A 100 -14.28 -9.65 18.16
C SER A 100 -13.73 -10.36 16.92
N ALA A 101 -14.04 -11.65 16.76
CA ALA A 101 -13.69 -12.41 15.55
C ALA A 101 -14.33 -11.82 14.27
N ALA A 102 -15.55 -11.27 14.39
CA ALA A 102 -16.23 -10.60 13.28
C ALA A 102 -15.45 -9.37 12.81
N THR A 103 -14.95 -8.55 13.74
CA THR A 103 -14.12 -7.39 13.42
C THR A 103 -12.73 -7.82 12.91
N ALA A 104 -12.12 -8.85 13.52
CA ALA A 104 -10.83 -9.37 13.11
C ALA A 104 -10.84 -9.84 11.64
N TYR A 105 -11.74 -10.73 11.27
CA TYR A 105 -11.78 -11.23 9.89
C TYR A 105 -12.43 -10.24 8.93
N GLY A 106 -13.52 -9.58 9.35
CA GLY A 106 -14.32 -8.70 8.50
C GLY A 106 -13.66 -7.36 8.22
N VAL A 107 -13.09 -6.70 9.22
CA VAL A 107 -12.42 -5.40 9.03
C VAL A 107 -10.95 -5.61 8.72
N HIS A 108 -10.21 -6.24 9.63
CA HIS A 108 -8.75 -6.34 9.51
C HIS A 108 -8.32 -7.32 8.41
N GLY A 109 -8.88 -8.53 8.41
CA GLY A 109 -8.58 -9.57 7.43
C GLY A 109 -8.92 -9.17 5.99
N LEU A 110 -10.13 -8.64 5.75
CA LEU A 110 -10.50 -8.14 4.41
C LEU A 110 -9.66 -6.94 3.98
N THR A 111 -9.31 -6.03 4.90
CA THR A 111 -8.41 -4.91 4.59
C THR A 111 -7.02 -5.42 4.21
N ALA A 112 -6.45 -6.36 4.98
CA ALA A 112 -5.17 -6.97 4.68
C ALA A 112 -5.17 -7.62 3.29
N LEU A 113 -6.21 -8.39 2.97
CA LEU A 113 -6.37 -9.01 1.65
C LEU A 113 -6.46 -7.97 0.53
N ALA A 114 -7.31 -6.94 0.70
CA ALA A 114 -7.50 -5.89 -0.30
C ALA A 114 -6.20 -5.12 -0.57
N VAL A 115 -5.46 -4.77 0.48
CA VAL A 115 -4.17 -4.06 0.38
C VAL A 115 -3.10 -4.96 -0.27
N ALA A 116 -3.01 -6.24 0.12
CA ALA A 116 -2.09 -7.20 -0.48
C ALA A 116 -2.37 -7.43 -1.97
N VAL A 117 -3.65 -7.60 -2.34
CA VAL A 117 -4.07 -7.71 -3.74
C VAL A 117 -3.71 -6.44 -4.51
N THR A 118 -3.96 -5.26 -3.95
CA THR A 118 -3.60 -3.99 -4.59
C THR A 118 -2.08 -3.90 -4.85
N GLY A 119 -1.26 -4.26 -3.87
CA GLY A 119 0.19 -4.35 -4.04
C GLY A 119 0.59 -5.34 -5.13
N ALA A 120 0.00 -6.54 -5.14
CA ALA A 120 0.27 -7.54 -6.17
C ALA A 120 -0.11 -7.07 -7.58
N LEU A 121 -1.24 -6.36 -7.74
CA LEU A 121 -1.67 -5.82 -9.03
C LEU A 121 -0.68 -4.75 -9.53
N LEU A 122 -0.25 -3.84 -8.65
CA LEU A 122 0.74 -2.81 -8.97
C LEU A 122 2.10 -3.39 -9.36
N LEU A 123 2.55 -4.45 -8.67
CA LEU A 123 3.82 -5.13 -8.96
C LEU A 123 3.79 -5.96 -10.24
N ARG A 124 2.60 -6.38 -10.69
CA ARG A 124 2.40 -7.10 -11.96
C ARG A 124 2.33 -6.18 -13.17
N GLU A 125 2.27 -4.87 -12.97
CA GLU A 125 2.38 -3.93 -14.07
C GLU A 125 3.79 -4.03 -14.67
N ARG A 126 3.87 -4.54 -15.90
CA ARG A 126 5.14 -4.60 -16.63
C ARG A 126 5.72 -3.19 -16.74
N PRO A 127 7.01 -2.98 -16.44
CA PRO A 127 7.70 -1.80 -16.94
C PRO A 127 7.49 -1.79 -18.45
N GLU A 128 6.99 -0.68 -19.01
CA GLU A 128 6.93 -0.53 -20.46
C GLU A 128 8.34 -0.83 -20.97
N ALA A 129 8.46 -1.96 -21.68
CA ALA A 129 9.74 -2.51 -22.08
C ALA A 129 10.54 -1.38 -22.73
N SER A 130 11.77 -1.17 -22.24
CA SER A 130 12.74 -0.21 -22.75
C SER A 130 12.61 -0.09 -24.27
N ALA A 131 11.86 0.91 -24.73
CA ALA A 131 11.52 1.12 -26.14
C ALA A 131 12.73 1.65 -26.94
N SER A 132 13.94 1.45 -26.44
CA SER A 132 15.17 2.05 -26.93
C SER A 132 16.35 1.08 -27.07
N THR A 133 16.30 -0.16 -26.57
CA THR A 133 17.45 -1.10 -26.72
C THR A 133 17.41 -1.90 -28.03
N GLN A 134 16.35 -1.80 -28.84
CA GLN A 134 16.25 -2.52 -30.13
C GLN A 134 16.68 -1.72 -31.36
N ILE A 135 16.97 -0.42 -31.26
CA ILE A 135 17.33 0.37 -32.45
C ILE A 135 18.86 0.42 -32.69
N GLU A 136 19.71 0.14 -31.69
CA GLU A 136 21.17 0.31 -31.84
C GLU A 136 21.97 -1.00 -31.94
N HIS A 137 21.37 -2.07 -32.48
CA HIS A 137 22.13 -3.23 -32.96
C HIS A 137 21.87 -3.47 -34.45
N THR A 138 22.21 -2.48 -35.28
CA THR A 138 22.51 -2.75 -36.69
C THR A 138 24.00 -3.08 -36.78
N PRO A 139 24.41 -4.31 -37.13
CA PRO A 139 25.81 -4.60 -37.38
C PRO A 139 26.24 -3.86 -38.64
N ALA A 140 27.24 -2.99 -38.54
CA ALA A 140 27.85 -2.36 -39.70
C ALA A 140 28.50 -3.45 -40.58
N ALA A 141 28.10 -3.51 -41.85
CA ALA A 141 28.66 -4.44 -42.84
C ALA A 141 30.17 -4.16 -43.06
N PRO A 142 30.98 -5.20 -43.35
CA PRO A 142 32.42 -5.03 -43.51
C PRO A 142 32.73 -4.35 -44.84
N GLN A 143 33.30 -3.13 -44.81
CA GLN A 143 33.81 -2.51 -46.01
C GLN A 143 35.14 -3.15 -46.39
N HIS A 144 35.11 -3.83 -47.53
CA HIS A 144 36.22 -4.48 -48.21
C HIS A 144 37.33 -3.44 -48.49
N ARG A 145 38.50 -3.63 -47.88
CA ARG A 145 39.73 -2.90 -48.21
C ARG A 145 40.14 -3.27 -49.64
N VAL A 146 40.00 -2.35 -50.58
CA VAL A 146 40.66 -2.43 -51.89
C VAL A 146 41.99 -1.70 -51.79
N MET A 147 43.07 -2.49 -51.80
CA MET A 147 44.44 -2.04 -52.07
C MET A 147 44.67 -2.17 -53.58
N ALA A 148 44.92 -1.06 -54.26
CA ALA A 148 45.60 -0.95 -55.57
C ALA A 148 45.64 0.56 -55.91
N GLY A 149 46.75 1.18 -56.32
CA GLY A 149 48.12 0.75 -56.59
C GLY A 149 48.97 2.00 -56.81
#